data_AF-A0A2K1P8D9-F1
#
_entry.id   AF-A0A2K1P8D9-F1
#
_cell.length_a   1.000
_cell.length_b   1.000
_cell.length_c   1.000
_cell.angle_alpha   90.00
_cell.angle_beta   90.00
_cell.angle_gamma   90.00
#
_symmetry.space_group_name_H-M   'P 1'
#
loop_
_entity.id
_entity.type
_entity.pdbx_description
1 polymer ?
#
loop_
_entity_poly.entity_id
_entity_poly.type
_entity_poly.pdbx_seq_one_letter_code
_entity_poly.pdbx_strand_id
1 'polypeptide(L)'
;MAEFLEKNLGKYGDPLEDIISSIDYAFSNEKGKGGFVLVLHNDDSIVGAVVINDTGMEGYIPEHVLVYIAVDKNCRGKGIGSNLLKETITRCDGDISLHVEYDNPARKLYKKVGFESKYAEMRYKS
;
A
#
# COMPACT_ATOMS: atom_id res chain seq x y z
N MET A 1 -0.78 -9.62 -11.06
CA MET A 1 -0.57 -8.83 -9.81
C MET A 1 -1.72 -7.88 -9.54
N ALA A 2 -2.11 -7.01 -10.48
CA ALA A 2 -3.29 -6.14 -10.31
C ALA A 2 -4.55 -6.95 -9.94
N GLU A 3 -4.83 -8.04 -10.67
CA GLU A 3 -5.91 -8.99 -10.34
C GLU A 3 -5.79 -9.62 -8.95
N PHE A 4 -4.55 -9.85 -8.48
CA PHE A 4 -4.32 -10.35 -7.12
C PHE A 4 -4.73 -9.30 -6.08
N LEU A 5 -4.38 -8.03 -6.30
CA LEU A 5 -4.76 -6.93 -5.42
C LEU A 5 -6.27 -6.74 -5.43
N GLU A 6 -6.90 -6.63 -6.60
CA GLU A 6 -8.36 -6.50 -6.76
C GLU A 6 -9.10 -7.58 -5.96
N LYS A 7 -8.71 -8.84 -6.17
CA LYS A 7 -9.30 -9.99 -5.47
C LYS A 7 -9.12 -9.94 -3.95
N ASN A 8 -7.96 -9.51 -3.45
CA ASN A 8 -7.60 -9.66 -2.03
C ASN A 8 -7.83 -8.40 -1.18
N LEU A 9 -7.96 -7.22 -1.79
CA LEU A 9 -8.39 -5.99 -1.12
C LEU A 9 -9.89 -6.06 -0.75
N GLY A 10 -10.69 -6.74 -1.57
CA GLY A 10 -12.11 -6.99 -1.30
C GLY A 10 -12.90 -5.69 -1.18
N LYS A 11 -13.73 -5.55 -0.13
CA LYS A 11 -14.58 -4.34 0.05
C LYS A 11 -13.81 -3.03 0.30
N TYR A 12 -12.50 -3.10 0.51
CA TYR A 12 -11.62 -1.96 0.75
C TYR A 12 -10.75 -1.61 -0.47
N GLY A 13 -10.93 -2.33 -1.59
CA GLY A 13 -10.18 -2.10 -2.81
C GLY A 13 -10.86 -1.10 -3.73
N ASP A 14 -10.09 -0.65 -4.71
CA ASP A 14 -10.55 0.16 -5.83
C ASP A 14 -10.80 -0.73 -7.07
N PRO A 15 -11.47 -0.21 -8.10
CA PRO A 15 -11.58 -0.86 -9.41
C PRO A 15 -10.20 -1.26 -9.99
N LEU A 16 -10.17 -2.33 -10.79
CA LEU A 16 -8.93 -2.85 -11.40
C LEU A 16 -8.14 -1.78 -12.18
N GLU A 17 -8.84 -0.89 -12.88
CA GLU A 17 -8.24 0.22 -13.64
C GLU A 17 -7.48 1.23 -12.77
N ASP A 18 -7.99 1.53 -11.57
CA ASP A 18 -7.34 2.41 -10.61
C ASP A 18 -6.09 1.72 -10.01
N ILE A 19 -6.21 0.41 -9.73
CA ILE A 19 -5.07 -0.41 -9.27
C ILE A 19 -3.96 -0.44 -10.32
N ILE A 20 -4.29 -0.66 -11.59
CA ILE A 20 -3.34 -0.63 -12.70
C ILE A 20 -2.70 0.76 -12.79
N SER A 21 -3.49 1.83 -12.72
CA SER A 21 -2.99 3.20 -12.76
C SER A 21 -1.98 3.49 -11.65
N SER A 22 -2.21 2.98 -10.42
CA SER A 22 -1.24 3.12 -9.33
C SER A 22 0.04 2.31 -9.58
N ILE A 23 -0.06 1.10 -10.15
CA ILE A 23 1.11 0.28 -10.49
C ILE A 23 1.95 0.96 -11.58
N ASP A 24 1.28 1.49 -12.62
CA ASP A 24 1.95 2.22 -13.70
C ASP A 24 2.59 3.51 -13.17
N TYR A 25 1.95 4.20 -12.23
CA TYR A 25 2.55 5.34 -11.52
C TYR A 25 3.83 4.93 -10.79
N ALA A 26 3.79 3.83 -10.03
CA ALA A 26 4.92 3.32 -9.27
C ALA A 26 6.14 2.99 -10.14
N PHE A 27 5.92 2.57 -11.40
CA PHE A 27 6.99 2.28 -12.36
C PHE A 27 7.36 3.44 -13.29
N SER A 28 6.70 4.60 -13.13
CA SER A 28 6.97 5.75 -13.96
C SER A 28 8.33 6.38 -13.65
N ASN A 29 9.04 6.80 -14.71
CA ASN A 29 10.26 7.60 -14.61
C ASN A 29 9.99 9.10 -14.90
N GLU A 30 8.73 9.51 -15.00
CA GLU A 30 8.38 10.91 -15.16
C GLU A 30 8.75 11.70 -13.90
N LYS A 31 9.19 12.95 -14.08
CA LYS A 31 9.56 13.81 -12.95
C LYS A 31 8.40 13.95 -11.96
N GLY A 32 8.64 13.62 -10.70
CA GLY A 32 7.64 13.70 -9.63
C GLY A 32 6.68 12.52 -9.57
N LYS A 33 6.92 11.46 -10.35
CA LYS A 33 6.29 10.15 -10.20
C LYS A 33 7.35 9.10 -9.86
N GLY A 34 6.89 7.95 -9.40
CA GLY A 34 7.75 6.85 -9.00
C GLY A 34 7.13 6.03 -7.89
N GLY A 35 7.97 5.25 -7.24
CA GLY A 35 7.61 4.33 -6.17
C GLY A 35 8.12 2.94 -6.48
N PHE A 36 7.43 1.94 -5.95
CA PHE A 36 7.78 0.55 -6.20
C PHE A 36 6.63 -0.39 -5.86
N VAL A 37 6.77 -1.63 -6.34
CA VAL A 37 5.88 -2.72 -5.98
C VAL A 37 6.69 -3.83 -5.32
N LEU A 38 6.22 -4.31 -4.17
CA LEU A 38 6.71 -5.53 -3.53
C LEU A 38 5.73 -6.65 -3.75
N VAL A 39 6.25 -7.82 -4.11
CA VAL A 39 5.46 -9.04 -4.27
C VAL A 39 6.12 -10.15 -3.46
N LEU A 40 5.33 -10.79 -2.60
CA LEU A 40 5.74 -11.99 -1.88
C LEU A 40 5.19 -13.20 -2.60
N HIS A 41 6.11 -14.09 -2.99
CA HIS A 41 5.81 -15.36 -3.63
C HIS A 41 5.93 -16.50 -2.62
N ASN A 42 5.04 -17.48 -2.73
CA ASN A 42 5.22 -18.81 -2.19
C ASN A 42 5.12 -19.78 -3.35
N ASP A 43 6.26 -20.36 -3.74
CA ASP A 43 6.44 -21.05 -5.01
C ASP A 43 6.01 -20.15 -6.18
N ASP A 44 5.19 -20.66 -7.10
CA ASP A 44 4.69 -19.91 -8.26
C ASP A 44 3.49 -19.00 -7.95
N SER A 45 3.05 -18.93 -6.69
CA SER A 45 1.86 -18.18 -6.29
C SER A 45 2.19 -16.89 -5.55
N ILE A 46 1.56 -15.78 -5.96
CA ILE A 46 1.57 -14.53 -5.19
C ILE A 46 0.74 -14.74 -3.92
N VAL A 47 1.36 -14.53 -2.76
CA VAL A 47 0.70 -14.61 -1.44
C VAL A 47 0.57 -13.25 -0.75
N GLY A 48 1.21 -12.22 -1.29
CA GLY A 48 1.01 -10.86 -0.84
C GLY A 48 1.67 -9.84 -1.77
N ALA A 49 1.16 -8.61 -1.75
CA ALA A 49 1.67 -7.52 -2.57
C ALA A 49 1.48 -6.16 -1.87
N VAL A 50 2.39 -5.22 -2.15
CA VAL A 50 2.33 -3.82 -1.71
C VAL A 50 2.63 -2.91 -2.89
N VAL A 51 1.87 -1.83 -3.04
CA VAL A 51 2.14 -0.75 -4.00
C VAL A 51 2.44 0.53 -3.24
N ILE A 52 3.63 1.08 -3.48
CA ILE A 52 4.06 2.41 -3.01
C ILE A 52 4.10 3.35 -4.22
N ASN A 53 3.51 4.53 -4.05
CA ASN A 53 3.69 5.65 -4.96
C ASN A 53 4.48 6.75 -4.25
N ASP A 54 5.44 7.33 -4.95
CA ASP A 54 6.14 8.53 -4.47
C ASP A 54 5.23 9.75 -4.65
N THR A 55 5.34 10.72 -3.75
CA THR A 55 4.50 11.94 -3.83
C THR A 55 5.16 13.07 -4.60
N GLY A 56 6.50 13.07 -4.66
CA GLY A 56 7.29 14.20 -5.16
C GLY A 56 7.18 15.44 -4.26
N MET A 57 6.80 15.27 -2.99
CA MET A 57 6.45 16.35 -2.06
C MET A 57 7.32 16.38 -0.80
N GLU A 58 8.59 16.01 -0.96
CA GLU A 58 9.59 15.94 0.10
C GLU A 58 9.61 17.20 0.98
N GLY A 59 9.65 17.00 2.30
CA GLY A 59 9.78 18.08 3.28
C GLY A 59 8.50 18.79 3.72
N TYR A 60 7.32 18.44 3.20
CA TYR A 60 6.05 19.01 3.69
C TYR A 60 4.88 18.02 3.81
N ILE A 61 4.82 16.97 2.97
CA ILE A 61 4.01 15.77 3.21
C ILE A 61 4.89 14.53 3.06
N PRO A 62 4.45 13.35 3.55
CA PRO A 62 5.25 12.14 3.42
C PRO A 62 5.67 11.85 1.98
N GLU A 63 6.93 11.47 1.81
CA GLU A 63 7.59 11.21 0.52
C GLU A 63 6.93 10.04 -0.21
N HIS A 64 6.37 9.09 0.54
CA HIS A 64 5.75 7.88 0.02
C HIS A 64 4.31 7.72 0.49
N VAL A 65 3.47 7.17 -0.37
CA VAL A 65 2.11 6.71 -0.06
C VAL A 65 2.05 5.21 -0.26
N LEU A 66 1.73 4.47 0.79
CA LEU A 66 1.29 3.08 0.68
C LEU A 66 -0.15 3.07 0.19
N VAL A 67 -0.31 2.87 -1.12
CA VAL A 67 -1.61 2.87 -1.80
C VAL A 67 -2.33 1.55 -1.56
N TYR A 68 -1.65 0.43 -1.80
CA TYR A 68 -2.24 -0.90 -1.66
C TYR A 68 -1.34 -1.82 -0.84
N ILE A 69 -1.99 -2.63 0.01
CA ILE A 69 -1.37 -3.80 0.63
C ILE A 69 -2.43 -4.90 0.72
N ALA A 70 -2.10 -6.08 0.21
CA ALA A 70 -2.96 -7.24 0.29
C ALA A 70 -2.16 -8.50 0.61
N VAL A 71 -2.80 -9.42 1.33
CA VAL A 71 -2.32 -10.77 1.59
C VAL A 71 -3.41 -11.74 1.16
N ASP A 72 -3.01 -12.83 0.52
CA ASP A 72 -3.94 -13.90 0.14
C ASP A 72 -4.77 -14.32 1.36
N LYS A 73 -6.09 -14.35 1.20
CA LYS A 73 -7.02 -14.69 2.28
C LYS A 73 -6.69 -16.00 3.00
N ASN A 74 -6.16 -17.00 2.29
CA ASN A 74 -5.79 -18.30 2.82
C ASN A 74 -4.44 -18.27 3.57
N CYS A 75 -3.69 -17.18 3.46
CA CYS A 75 -2.39 -16.98 4.09
C CYS A 75 -2.42 -15.92 5.20
N ARG A 76 -3.59 -15.34 5.49
CA ARG A 76 -3.78 -14.38 6.60
C ARG A 76 -3.52 -15.03 7.95
N GLY A 77 -3.16 -14.21 8.94
CA GLY A 77 -2.85 -14.67 10.31
C GLY A 77 -1.46 -15.31 10.47
N LYS A 78 -0.69 -15.48 9.38
CA LYS A 78 0.66 -16.09 9.40
C LYS A 78 1.82 -15.07 9.49
N GLY A 79 1.54 -13.82 9.87
CA GLY A 79 2.55 -12.75 9.97
C GLY A 79 3.00 -12.12 8.64
N ILE A 80 2.48 -12.59 7.50
CA ILE A 80 2.87 -12.10 6.16
C ILE A 80 2.69 -10.59 6.01
N GLY A 81 1.54 -10.04 6.41
CA GLY A 81 1.28 -8.60 6.31
C GLY A 81 2.26 -7.77 7.14
N SER A 82 2.68 -8.25 8.30
CA SER A 82 3.71 -7.59 9.11
C SER A 82 5.07 -7.61 8.43
N ASN A 83 5.43 -8.72 7.78
CA ASN A 83 6.70 -8.84 7.07
C ASN A 83 6.72 -7.93 5.84
N LEU A 84 5.64 -7.90 5.06
CA LEU A 84 5.48 -6.99 3.93
C LEU A 84 5.64 -5.53 4.37
N LEU A 85 4.96 -5.11 5.43
CA LEU A 85 5.07 -3.73 5.93
C LEU A 85 6.48 -3.38 6.38
N LYS A 86 7.15 -4.26 7.13
CA LYS A 86 8.54 -4.03 7.56
C LYS A 86 9.47 -3.87 6.36
N GLU A 87 9.35 -4.76 5.38
CA GLU A 87 10.17 -4.74 4.16
C GLU A 87 9.90 -3.49 3.31
N THR A 88 8.64 -3.04 3.30
CA THR A 88 8.21 -1.79 2.67
C THR A 88 8.87 -0.59 3.37
N ILE A 89 8.78 -0.52 4.70
CA ILE A 89 9.37 0.56 5.50
C ILE A 89 10.88 0.64 5.28
N THR A 90 11.57 -0.50 5.22
CA THR A 90 13.02 -0.53 4.97
C THR A 90 13.43 -0.03 3.58
N ARG A 91 12.52 -0.04 2.60
CA ARG A 91 12.77 0.43 1.22
C ARG A 91 12.44 1.89 0.99
N CYS A 92 11.59 2.48 1.83
CA CYS A 92 11.25 3.88 1.74
C CYS A 92 12.37 4.71 2.39
N ASP A 93 12.88 5.69 1.64
CA ASP A 93 13.80 6.70 2.16
C ASP A 93 13.00 7.97 2.42
N GLY A 94 12.42 8.04 3.62
CA GLY A 94 11.52 9.11 4.02
C GLY A 94 10.26 8.62 4.72
N ASP A 95 9.34 9.54 4.96
CA ASP A 95 8.08 9.28 5.64
C ASP A 95 7.10 8.54 4.71
N ILE A 96 6.27 7.69 5.32
CA ILE A 96 5.24 6.92 4.61
C ILE A 96 3.87 7.29 5.17
N SER A 97 2.94 7.62 4.28
CA SER A 97 1.53 7.78 4.60
C SER A 97 0.68 6.64 4.04
N LEU A 98 -0.50 6.45 4.63
CA LEU A 98 -1.53 5.58 4.09
C LEU A 98 -2.91 6.10 4.51
N HIS A 99 -3.93 5.74 3.74
CA HIS A 99 -5.32 5.90 4.14
C HIS A 99 -5.90 4.55 4.56
N VAL A 100 -6.69 4.56 5.64
CA VAL A 100 -7.34 3.35 6.14
C VAL A 100 -8.69 3.70 6.73
N GLU A 101 -9.72 3.02 6.25
CA GLU A 101 -11.09 3.07 6.79
C GLU A 101 -11.11 2.75 8.30
N TYR A 102 -11.95 3.45 9.06
CA TYR A 102 -12.00 3.29 10.53
C TYR A 102 -12.35 1.86 10.98
N ASP A 103 -13.18 1.18 10.21
CA ASP A 103 -13.64 -0.19 10.47
C ASP A 103 -12.65 -1.26 9.96
N ASN A 104 -11.59 -0.86 9.24
CA ASN A 104 -10.68 -1.81 8.62
C ASN A 104 -9.76 -2.47 9.66
N PRO A 105 -9.78 -3.82 9.79
CA PRO A 105 -8.99 -4.53 10.78
C PRO A 105 -7.47 -4.35 10.59
N ALA A 106 -7.02 -4.05 9.37
CA ALA A 106 -5.61 -3.79 9.06
C ALA A 106 -5.05 -2.57 9.83
N ARG A 107 -5.91 -1.65 10.30
CA ARG A 107 -5.48 -0.51 11.14
C ARG A 107 -4.70 -0.95 12.38
N LYS A 108 -5.04 -2.10 12.98
CA LYS A 108 -4.29 -2.65 14.12
C LYS A 108 -2.86 -3.04 13.74
N LEU A 109 -2.69 -3.57 12.53
CA LEU A 109 -1.39 -3.96 12.00
C LEU A 109 -0.52 -2.72 11.74
N TYR A 110 -1.07 -1.66 11.13
CA TYR A 110 -0.34 -0.40 10.89
C TYR A 110 0.14 0.22 12.20
N LYS A 111 -0.74 0.33 13.21
CA LYS A 111 -0.35 0.82 14.55
C LYS A 111 0.74 -0.02 15.19
N LYS A 112 0.68 -1.34 15.04
CA LYS A 112 1.70 -2.26 15.60
C LYS A 112 3.08 -2.04 15.01
N VAL A 113 3.19 -1.58 13.76
CA VAL A 113 4.47 -1.31 13.10
C VAL A 113 4.90 0.16 13.19
N GLY A 114 4.14 1.00 13.90
CA GLY A 114 4.53 2.37 14.22
C GLY A 114 3.77 3.47 13.47
N PHE A 115 2.79 3.16 12.63
CA PHE A 115 1.96 4.21 12.00
C PHE A 115 1.07 4.88 13.05
N GLU A 116 1.06 6.21 13.02
CA GLU A 116 0.20 7.05 13.86
C GLU A 116 -0.81 7.84 13.01
N SER A 117 -1.95 8.19 13.61
CA SER A 117 -2.92 9.05 12.95
C SER A 117 -2.60 10.51 13.25
N LYS A 118 -2.31 11.30 12.22
CA LYS A 118 -1.94 12.74 12.36
C LYS A 118 -3.12 13.68 12.11
N TYR A 119 -3.86 13.47 11.02
CA TYR A 119 -4.97 14.32 10.58
C TYR A 119 -6.17 13.49 10.10
N ALA A 120 -7.34 14.11 10.00
CA ALA A 120 -8.50 13.53 9.34
C ALA A 120 -8.44 13.77 7.83
N GLU A 121 -8.86 12.79 7.03
CA GLU A 121 -9.07 12.98 5.59
C GLU A 121 -10.42 13.70 5.36
N MET A 122 -10.39 14.86 4.71
CA MET A 122 -11.58 15.64 4.35
C MET A 122 -11.69 15.75 2.83
N ARG A 123 -12.76 15.18 2.25
CA ARG A 123 -12.94 15.13 0.79
C ARG A 123 -14.13 15.98 0.36
N TYR A 124 -13.89 16.93 -0.55
CA TYR A 124 -14.96 17.60 -1.31
C TYR A 124 -15.11 16.87 -2.64
N LYS A 125 -16.31 16.35 -2.94
CA LYS A 125 -16.61 15.73 -4.23
C LYS A 125 -17.30 16.76 -5.11
N SER A 126 -16.60 17.18 -6.17
CA SER A 126 -17.15 17.98 -7.28
C SER A 126 -17.80 17.09 -8.33
#